data_AF-A0A9P3CV66-F1
#
_entry.id   AF-A0A9P3CV66-F1
#
_cell.length_a   1.000
_cell.length_b   1.000
_cell.length_c   1.000
_cell.angle_alpha   90.00
_cell.angle_beta   90.00
_cell.angle_gamma   90.00
#
_symmetry.space_group_name_H-M   'P 1'
#
loop_
_entity.id
_entity.type
_entity.pdbx_description
1 polymer ?
#
loop_
_entity_poly.entity_id
_entity_poly.type
_entity_poly.pdbx_seq_one_letter_code
_entity_poly.pdbx_strand_id
1 'polypeptide(L)'
;MFRGIVLSLIWLRFVVTAAAHKQHDDFRARCRAFKPEKHFKNATRNVLKYVAPGTNLTLPDNVASCNRNSQVVPEAVCRIALSIPTSNRSSITLELWLPEKWGGRFLATGNGGVDGCIRYEDLAYGSQNGFATAGANNGHNGTTLITALNNDDVVEDYAHRSLHTTAQVGKRLVRQFYRKPHKKSYYIGCSLGGRQGIDAADKYPADYDAILAGAPAVDFNNLYSWRAHFPLNTSANYIPPESWRTFIHDEVLRQCDTLDGVRDTVIEDPLQCNFDPSKLLCSSSRQTNCLTSQQIQSVAQVYSPYTYPNKTLIYPPLQPGAEIAASAGLLSGQPFPLSVEWFKYVIYNNPTWSPYNFSTSDASFAESKNSGNIRTWPKDLRAFRNRGGKLLMYHGLQDQQITSFNTPRFYERMRNSRGKSYEEMDEWVRYFRISGMGHCNSGPGGWVLGQLGGASAAGIPFEAKENVFAALVEWAERGEARESILGTKYVNDTVELGVQLERRHCKWPLTNKYRGGDASLPESWECMQPEC
;
A
#
# COMPACT_ATOMS: atom_id res chain seq x y z
N MET A 1 20.50 -7.33 59.64
CA MET A 1 19.89 -6.51 58.55
C MET A 1 19.74 -7.24 57.21
N PHE A 2 20.50 -8.31 56.89
CA PHE A 2 20.43 -8.95 55.55
C PHE A 2 19.30 -9.98 55.31
N ARG A 3 18.64 -10.52 56.35
CA ARG A 3 17.54 -11.50 56.18
C ARG A 3 16.17 -10.89 55.83
N GLY A 4 15.94 -9.60 56.12
CA GLY A 4 14.68 -8.92 55.82
C GLY A 4 14.51 -8.50 54.35
N ILE A 5 15.62 -8.25 53.65
CA ILE A 5 15.61 -7.76 52.26
C ILE A 5 15.30 -8.90 51.27
N VAL A 6 15.76 -10.12 51.55
CA VAL A 6 15.54 -11.30 50.67
C VAL A 6 14.08 -11.77 50.70
N LEU A 7 13.44 -11.79 51.88
CA LEU A 7 12.00 -12.12 51.99
C LEU A 7 11.10 -11.07 51.31
N SER A 8 11.47 -9.79 51.38
CA SER A 8 10.72 -8.70 50.73
C SER A 8 10.78 -8.76 49.21
N LEU A 9 11.92 -9.15 48.63
CA LEU A 9 12.10 -9.32 47.17
C LEU A 9 11.35 -10.53 46.62
N ILE A 10 11.29 -11.63 47.38
CA ILE A 10 10.54 -12.84 47.02
C ILE A 10 9.04 -12.57 47.07
N TRP A 11 8.54 -11.91 48.12
CA TRP A 11 7.13 -11.52 48.23
C TRP A 11 6.71 -10.54 47.12
N LEU A 12 7.54 -9.54 46.78
CA LEU A 12 7.27 -8.63 45.67
C LEU A 12 7.15 -9.38 44.34
N ARG A 13 8.04 -10.36 44.09
CA ARG A 13 7.97 -11.20 42.88
C ARG A 13 6.70 -12.06 42.83
N PHE A 14 6.28 -12.68 43.93
CA PHE A 14 5.04 -13.47 43.99
C PHE A 14 3.77 -12.63 43.83
N VAL A 15 3.73 -11.42 44.40
CA VAL A 15 2.56 -10.52 44.27
C VAL A 15 2.45 -9.99 42.84
N VAL A 16 3.58 -9.64 42.21
CA VAL A 16 3.61 -9.18 40.81
C VAL A 16 3.21 -10.31 39.85
N THR A 17 3.66 -11.55 40.06
CA THR A 17 3.28 -12.67 39.20
C THR A 17 1.80 -13.05 39.35
N ALA A 18 1.25 -13.02 40.56
CA ALA A 18 -0.18 -13.28 40.81
C ALA A 18 -1.10 -12.18 40.22
N ALA A 19 -0.70 -10.91 40.32
CA ALA A 19 -1.45 -9.79 39.73
C ALA A 19 -1.46 -9.86 38.19
N ALA A 20 -0.32 -10.19 37.57
CA ALA A 20 -0.21 -10.40 36.13
C ALA A 20 -1.06 -11.60 35.64
N HIS A 21 -1.04 -12.71 36.37
CA HIS A 21 -1.92 -13.87 36.08
C HIS A 21 -3.40 -13.50 36.16
N LYS A 22 -3.81 -12.76 37.20
CA LYS A 22 -5.20 -12.31 37.37
C LYS A 22 -5.65 -11.37 36.26
N GLN A 23 -4.77 -10.50 35.76
CA GLN A 23 -5.05 -9.59 34.65
C GLN A 23 -5.24 -10.35 33.32
N HIS A 24 -4.40 -11.35 33.05
CA HIS A 24 -4.53 -12.25 31.90
C HIS A 24 -5.83 -13.07 31.92
N ASP A 25 -6.17 -13.65 33.07
CA ASP A 25 -7.39 -14.43 33.23
C ASP A 25 -8.65 -13.56 33.05
N ASP A 26 -8.61 -12.30 33.50
CA ASP A 26 -9.68 -11.32 33.29
C ASP A 26 -9.83 -10.93 31.81
N PHE A 27 -8.74 -10.72 31.07
CA PHE A 27 -8.82 -10.40 29.64
C PHE A 27 -9.44 -11.55 28.83
N ARG A 28 -8.98 -12.79 29.07
CA ARG A 28 -9.51 -13.98 28.40
C ARG A 28 -11.00 -14.18 28.71
N ALA A 29 -11.41 -13.99 29.96
CA ALA A 29 -12.81 -14.05 30.36
C ALA A 29 -13.65 -12.97 29.69
N ARG A 30 -13.17 -11.72 29.67
CA ARG A 30 -13.83 -10.61 28.96
C ARG A 30 -13.99 -10.87 27.47
N CYS A 31 -12.97 -11.42 26.81
CA CYS A 31 -13.06 -11.81 25.41
C CYS A 31 -14.19 -12.83 25.17
N ARG A 32 -14.23 -13.91 25.96
CA ARG A 32 -15.25 -14.95 25.83
C ARG A 32 -16.67 -14.46 26.13
N ALA A 33 -16.81 -13.51 27.07
CA ALA A 33 -18.09 -12.96 27.46
C ALA A 33 -18.60 -11.85 26.52
N PHE A 34 -17.76 -11.32 25.64
CA PHE A 34 -18.11 -10.20 24.78
C PHE A 34 -19.19 -10.59 23.75
N LYS A 35 -20.13 -9.69 23.47
CA LYS A 35 -21.24 -9.91 22.52
C LYS A 35 -21.21 -8.84 21.42
N PRO A 36 -20.17 -8.83 20.57
CA PRO A 36 -19.92 -7.75 19.62
C PRO A 36 -21.09 -7.48 18.66
N GLU A 37 -21.78 -8.54 18.24
CA GLU A 37 -22.92 -8.49 17.32
C GLU A 37 -24.09 -7.66 17.86
N LYS A 38 -24.28 -7.61 19.17
CA LYS A 38 -25.42 -6.89 19.79
C LYS A 38 -25.34 -5.37 19.66
N HIS A 39 -24.20 -4.85 19.21
CA HIS A 39 -24.00 -3.41 19.02
C HIS A 39 -24.43 -2.92 17.64
N PHE A 40 -24.80 -3.81 16.72
CA PHE A 40 -25.13 -3.45 15.34
C PHE A 40 -26.39 -4.18 14.88
N LYS A 41 -27.23 -3.47 14.12
CA LYS A 41 -28.46 -4.05 13.57
C LYS A 41 -28.09 -5.09 12.51
N ASN A 42 -28.73 -6.27 12.59
CA ASN A 42 -28.57 -7.37 11.63
C ASN A 42 -27.12 -7.88 11.45
N ALA A 43 -26.23 -7.58 12.38
CA ALA A 43 -24.87 -8.13 12.35
C ALA A 43 -24.85 -9.59 12.81
N THR A 44 -24.03 -10.40 12.15
CA THR A 44 -23.79 -11.81 12.51
C THR A 44 -22.38 -11.96 13.03
N ARG A 45 -22.22 -12.66 14.17
CA ARG A 45 -20.90 -12.99 14.71
C ARG A 45 -20.40 -14.29 14.09
N ASN A 46 -19.32 -14.19 13.32
CA ASN A 46 -18.66 -15.33 12.69
C ASN A 46 -17.64 -15.94 13.66
N VAL A 47 -16.81 -15.10 14.31
CA VAL A 47 -15.76 -15.54 15.23
C VAL A 47 -15.74 -14.67 16.49
N LEU A 48 -15.52 -15.31 17.63
CA LEU A 48 -15.06 -14.67 18.87
C LEU A 48 -14.12 -15.63 19.59
N LYS A 49 -12.84 -15.26 19.65
CA LYS A 49 -11.81 -16.16 20.14
C LYS A 49 -10.69 -15.38 20.81
N TYR A 50 -10.33 -15.80 22.02
CA TYR A 50 -9.03 -15.43 22.60
C TYR A 50 -7.93 -16.22 21.87
N VAL A 51 -6.90 -15.50 21.40
CA VAL A 51 -5.73 -16.05 20.74
C VAL A 51 -4.51 -15.73 21.59
N ALA A 52 -3.75 -16.75 21.97
CA ALA A 52 -2.56 -16.60 22.81
C ALA A 52 -1.37 -16.06 21.98
N PRO A 53 -0.39 -15.40 22.61
CA PRO A 53 0.85 -14.98 21.94
C PRO A 53 1.55 -16.15 21.25
N GLY A 54 2.16 -15.90 20.09
CA GLY A 54 2.88 -16.90 19.30
C GLY A 54 2.01 -17.94 18.60
N THR A 55 0.66 -17.85 18.71
CA THR A 55 -0.23 -18.80 18.05
C THR A 55 -0.11 -18.65 16.53
N ASN A 56 0.17 -19.74 15.81
CA ASN A 56 -0.06 -19.79 14.37
C ASN A 56 -1.56 -20.01 14.11
N LEU A 57 -2.29 -18.92 13.89
CA LEU A 57 -3.73 -18.93 13.73
C LEU A 57 -4.10 -19.44 12.34
N THR A 58 -4.88 -20.51 12.25
CA THR A 58 -5.48 -20.96 11.00
C THR A 58 -6.70 -20.11 10.64
N LEU A 59 -6.90 -19.89 9.33
CA LEU A 59 -7.92 -19.02 8.75
C LEU A 59 -8.78 -19.81 7.73
N PRO A 60 -9.52 -20.83 8.19
CA PRO A 60 -10.26 -21.72 7.28
C PRO A 60 -11.42 -21.02 6.54
N ASP A 61 -11.94 -19.92 7.09
CA ASP A 61 -13.01 -19.13 6.48
C ASP A 61 -12.50 -18.20 5.36
N ASN A 62 -11.17 -18.07 5.22
CA ASN A 62 -10.59 -17.28 4.15
C ASN A 62 -10.58 -18.09 2.85
N VAL A 63 -11.01 -17.47 1.76
CA VAL A 63 -11.08 -18.17 0.47
C VAL A 63 -9.68 -18.42 -0.10
N ALA A 64 -9.50 -19.55 -0.77
CA ALA A 64 -8.18 -20.01 -1.23
C ALA A 64 -7.45 -18.98 -2.12
N SER A 65 -8.18 -18.23 -2.95
CA SER A 65 -7.60 -17.21 -3.82
C SER A 65 -6.93 -16.05 -3.07
N CYS A 66 -7.28 -15.81 -1.80
CA CYS A 66 -6.62 -14.80 -0.97
C CYS A 66 -5.22 -15.22 -0.49
N ASN A 67 -4.83 -16.48 -0.67
CA ASN A 67 -3.52 -17.04 -0.33
C ASN A 67 -3.00 -16.67 1.08
N ARG A 68 -3.90 -16.71 2.07
CA ARG A 68 -3.62 -16.40 3.48
C ARG A 68 -4.35 -17.39 4.38
N ASN A 69 -3.85 -18.62 4.44
CA ASN A 69 -4.46 -19.71 5.19
C ASN A 69 -4.13 -19.68 6.70
N SER A 70 -3.09 -18.92 7.07
CA SER A 70 -2.62 -18.83 8.45
C SER A 70 -1.89 -17.51 8.69
N GLN A 71 -1.78 -17.13 9.97
CA GLN A 71 -1.03 -15.97 10.41
C GLN A 71 -0.50 -16.20 11.83
N VAL A 72 0.79 -15.99 12.04
CA VAL A 72 1.35 -15.95 13.40
C VAL A 72 0.87 -14.68 14.11
N VAL A 73 0.34 -14.85 15.32
CA VAL A 73 -0.19 -13.77 16.16
C VAL A 73 0.78 -13.52 17.31
N PRO A 74 1.62 -12.47 17.26
CA PRO A 74 2.75 -12.33 18.19
C PRO A 74 2.34 -11.99 19.62
N GLU A 75 1.22 -11.29 19.80
CA GLU A 75 0.70 -10.85 21.09
C GLU A 75 -0.69 -11.43 21.38
N ALA A 76 -1.08 -11.47 22.66
CA ALA A 76 -2.40 -11.95 23.05
C ALA A 76 -3.49 -11.01 22.51
N VAL A 77 -4.49 -11.56 21.82
CA VAL A 77 -5.60 -10.77 21.26
C VAL A 77 -6.97 -11.42 21.53
N CYS A 78 -8.00 -10.59 21.61
CA CYS A 78 -9.37 -11.01 21.37
C CYS A 78 -9.69 -10.80 19.88
N ARG A 79 -9.77 -11.90 19.13
CA ARG A 79 -10.15 -11.92 17.72
C ARG A 79 -11.67 -11.93 17.61
N ILE A 80 -12.20 -10.97 16.86
CA ILE A 80 -13.63 -10.83 16.56
C ILE A 80 -13.77 -10.82 15.04
N ALA A 81 -14.67 -11.62 14.49
CA ALA A 81 -15.09 -11.50 13.10
C ALA A 81 -16.61 -11.32 13.02
N LEU A 82 -17.06 -10.29 12.31
CA LEU A 82 -18.47 -9.98 12.10
C LEU A 82 -18.79 -9.89 10.61
N SER A 83 -19.97 -10.37 10.22
CA SER A 83 -20.62 -9.96 8.99
C SER A 83 -21.55 -8.79 9.29
N ILE A 84 -21.37 -7.68 8.57
CA ILE A 84 -22.13 -6.44 8.70
C ILE A 84 -22.85 -6.16 7.38
N PRO A 85 -24.19 -6.24 7.34
CA PRO A 85 -24.95 -5.78 6.18
C PRO A 85 -24.70 -4.28 5.93
N THR A 86 -24.32 -3.94 4.70
CA THR A 86 -24.10 -2.57 4.24
C THR A 86 -25.26 -2.08 3.38
N SER A 87 -26.04 -3.01 2.82
CA SER A 87 -27.31 -2.77 2.11
C SER A 87 -28.25 -3.99 2.28
N ASN A 88 -29.33 -4.06 1.48
CA ASN A 88 -30.16 -5.27 1.38
C ASN A 88 -29.54 -6.36 0.48
N ARG A 89 -28.47 -6.04 -0.26
CA ARG A 89 -27.88 -6.88 -1.31
C ARG A 89 -26.35 -6.94 -1.26
N SER A 90 -25.75 -6.42 -0.19
CA SER A 90 -24.31 -6.45 0.07
C SER A 90 -24.02 -6.43 1.58
N SER A 91 -22.87 -6.96 1.93
CA SER A 91 -22.35 -6.99 3.30
C SER A 91 -20.83 -7.07 3.29
N ILE A 92 -20.21 -6.69 4.41
CA ILE A 92 -18.78 -6.87 4.61
C ILE A 92 -18.54 -7.89 5.71
N THR A 93 -17.49 -8.69 5.56
CA THR A 93 -16.87 -9.40 6.68
C THR A 93 -15.70 -8.56 7.16
N LEU A 94 -15.74 -8.18 8.44
CA LEU A 94 -14.64 -7.49 9.09
C LEU A 94 -14.08 -8.34 10.23
N GLU A 95 -12.77 -8.25 10.42
CA GLU A 95 -12.07 -8.75 11.58
C GLU A 95 -11.50 -7.60 12.41
N LEU A 96 -11.52 -7.78 13.72
CA LEU A 96 -10.98 -6.87 14.71
C LEU A 96 -10.15 -7.66 15.72
N TRP A 97 -8.88 -7.32 15.83
CA TRP A 97 -7.95 -7.90 16.78
C TRP A 97 -7.68 -6.88 17.89
N LEU A 98 -8.22 -7.18 19.07
CA LEU A 98 -8.09 -6.34 20.26
C LEU A 98 -6.93 -6.88 21.11
N PRO A 99 -5.75 -6.24 21.15
CA PRO A 99 -4.63 -6.73 21.95
C PRO A 99 -4.89 -6.57 23.44
N GLU A 100 -4.34 -7.47 24.24
CA GLU A 100 -4.37 -7.34 25.69
C GLU A 100 -3.58 -6.12 26.17
N LYS A 101 -2.38 -5.92 25.62
CA LYS A 101 -1.54 -4.74 25.82
C LYS A 101 -1.95 -3.62 24.85
N TRP A 102 -3.14 -3.04 25.08
CA TRP A 102 -3.64 -1.98 24.22
C TRP A 102 -3.06 -0.60 24.60
N GLY A 103 -2.41 0.06 23.65
CA GLY A 103 -1.81 1.38 23.80
C GLY A 103 -2.79 2.56 23.67
N GLY A 104 -4.08 2.29 23.50
CA GLY A 104 -5.11 3.33 23.30
C GLY A 104 -5.27 3.78 21.84
N ARG A 105 -4.63 3.11 20.88
CA ARG A 105 -4.67 3.45 19.45
C ARG A 105 -5.59 2.51 18.68
N PHE A 106 -6.31 3.04 17.69
CA PHE A 106 -7.05 2.24 16.72
C PHE A 106 -6.32 2.26 15.38
N LEU A 107 -6.31 1.13 14.67
CA LEU A 107 -5.75 1.01 13.33
C LEU A 107 -6.76 0.31 12.42
N ALA A 108 -6.94 0.80 11.20
CA ALA A 108 -7.57 0.05 10.11
C ALA A 108 -6.56 -0.27 9.01
N THR A 109 -6.74 -1.41 8.35
CA THR A 109 -5.93 -1.87 7.22
C THR A 109 -6.70 -1.78 5.91
N GLY A 110 -6.00 -1.77 4.79
CA GLY A 110 -6.58 -1.77 3.44
C GLY A 110 -6.63 -3.13 2.75
N ASN A 111 -6.95 -3.08 1.46
CA ASN A 111 -6.99 -4.23 0.53
C ASN A 111 -6.05 -4.02 -0.67
N GLY A 112 -6.00 -4.98 -1.59
CA GLY A 112 -5.15 -4.94 -2.78
C GLY A 112 -5.91 -5.23 -4.07
N GLY A 113 -5.37 -4.77 -5.21
CA GLY A 113 -5.88 -5.12 -6.53
C GLY A 113 -7.38 -4.83 -6.71
N VAL A 114 -8.15 -5.89 -6.98
CA VAL A 114 -9.63 -5.90 -6.96
C VAL A 114 -10.17 -6.89 -5.92
N ASP A 115 -9.34 -7.26 -4.95
CA ASP A 115 -9.64 -8.31 -4.00
C ASP A 115 -10.60 -7.86 -2.89
N GLY A 116 -11.18 -8.87 -2.26
CA GLY A 116 -11.89 -8.80 -1.00
C GLY A 116 -11.16 -9.58 0.08
N CYS A 117 -9.84 -9.44 0.16
CA CYS A 117 -9.01 -10.23 1.05
C CYS A 117 -8.56 -9.42 2.27
N ILE A 118 -8.86 -9.92 3.47
CA ILE A 118 -8.35 -9.34 4.72
C ILE A 118 -6.83 -9.57 4.79
N ARG A 119 -6.07 -8.51 5.08
CA ARG A 119 -4.61 -8.56 5.26
C ARG A 119 -4.25 -8.88 6.71
N TYR A 120 -4.28 -10.17 7.03
CA TYR A 120 -4.01 -10.65 8.39
C TYR A 120 -2.59 -10.33 8.87
N GLU A 121 -1.63 -10.24 7.96
CA GLU A 121 -0.26 -9.79 8.26
C GLU A 121 -0.24 -8.36 8.82
N ASP A 122 -1.13 -7.49 8.35
CA ASP A 122 -1.27 -6.10 8.82
C ASP A 122 -2.05 -6.05 10.15
N LEU A 123 -3.02 -6.95 10.36
CA LEU A 123 -3.70 -7.10 11.66
C LEU A 123 -2.72 -7.53 12.75
N ALA A 124 -1.85 -8.49 12.44
CA ALA A 124 -0.78 -8.95 13.34
C ALA A 124 0.19 -7.81 13.63
N TYR A 125 0.64 -7.09 12.59
CA TYR A 125 1.56 -5.96 12.71
C TYR A 125 1.01 -4.79 13.54
N GLY A 126 -0.27 -4.46 13.40
CA GLY A 126 -0.91 -3.46 14.25
C GLY A 126 -1.04 -3.94 15.70
N SER A 127 -1.58 -5.14 15.89
CA SER A 127 -1.86 -5.67 17.23
C SER A 127 -0.60 -5.90 18.07
N GLN A 128 0.50 -6.38 17.46
CA GLN A 128 1.78 -6.53 18.17
C GLN A 128 2.33 -5.19 18.67
N ASN A 129 2.01 -4.09 17.98
CA ASN A 129 2.43 -2.73 18.33
C ASN A 129 1.39 -1.98 19.19
N GLY A 130 0.46 -2.73 19.80
CA GLY A 130 -0.51 -2.20 20.77
C GLY A 130 -1.73 -1.49 20.16
N PHE A 131 -1.98 -1.66 18.87
CA PHE A 131 -3.17 -1.12 18.20
C PHE A 131 -4.33 -2.11 18.26
N ALA A 132 -5.52 -1.61 18.58
CA ALA A 132 -6.73 -2.34 18.25
C ALA A 132 -6.95 -2.25 16.73
N THR A 133 -6.79 -3.36 16.03
CA THR A 133 -6.58 -3.36 14.58
C THR A 133 -7.72 -4.03 13.84
N ALA A 134 -8.30 -3.35 12.86
CA ALA A 134 -9.43 -3.81 12.06
C ALA A 134 -9.08 -3.95 10.57
N GLY A 135 -9.68 -4.92 9.89
CA GLY A 135 -9.60 -5.07 8.44
C GLY A 135 -10.85 -5.76 7.91
N ALA A 136 -11.22 -5.49 6.66
CA ALA A 136 -12.42 -6.06 6.05
C ALA A 136 -12.16 -6.63 4.66
N ASN A 137 -13.09 -7.46 4.21
CA ASN A 137 -13.07 -8.13 2.92
C ASN A 137 -13.55 -7.22 1.77
N ASN A 138 -13.56 -5.89 1.93
CA ASN A 138 -13.87 -4.96 0.85
C ASN A 138 -15.25 -5.09 0.18
N GLY A 139 -16.19 -5.88 0.73
CA GLY A 139 -17.53 -6.11 0.16
C GLY A 139 -17.73 -7.44 -0.56
N HIS A 140 -16.69 -8.26 -0.72
CA HIS A 140 -16.76 -9.58 -1.36
C HIS A 140 -15.65 -10.50 -0.86
N ASN A 141 -15.59 -11.75 -1.33
CA ASN A 141 -14.52 -12.67 -0.97
C ASN A 141 -13.71 -13.05 -2.20
N GLY A 142 -12.39 -13.06 -2.07
CA GLY A 142 -11.47 -13.54 -3.09
C GLY A 142 -10.95 -12.44 -4.01
N THR A 143 -10.29 -12.84 -5.10
CA THR A 143 -9.51 -11.95 -5.97
C THR A 143 -10.20 -11.61 -7.29
N THR A 144 -11.52 -11.82 -7.39
CA THR A 144 -12.33 -11.51 -8.57
C THR A 144 -13.48 -10.57 -8.21
N LEU A 145 -14.00 -9.82 -9.19
CA LEU A 145 -15.11 -8.89 -9.05
C LEU A 145 -16.42 -9.42 -9.62
N ILE A 146 -16.54 -10.73 -9.84
CA ILE A 146 -17.78 -11.33 -10.35
C ILE A 146 -19.00 -11.00 -9.48
N THR A 147 -18.82 -10.79 -8.17
CA THR A 147 -19.89 -10.40 -7.24
C THR A 147 -20.43 -8.99 -7.46
N ALA A 148 -19.67 -8.14 -8.17
CA ALA A 148 -20.12 -6.82 -8.60
C ALA A 148 -20.99 -6.87 -9.87
N LEU A 149 -21.03 -8.00 -10.58
CA LEU A 149 -21.90 -8.18 -11.74
C LEU A 149 -23.36 -7.99 -11.32
N ASN A 150 -24.02 -7.03 -11.98
CA ASN A 150 -25.37 -6.56 -11.67
C ASN A 150 -25.56 -6.05 -10.23
N ASN A 151 -24.49 -5.70 -9.49
CA ASN A 151 -24.54 -5.34 -8.07
C ASN A 151 -23.68 -4.12 -7.70
N ASP A 152 -24.24 -2.92 -7.92
CA ASP A 152 -23.57 -1.66 -7.60
C ASP A 152 -23.31 -1.45 -6.10
N ASP A 153 -24.06 -2.11 -5.22
CA ASP A 153 -23.85 -1.99 -3.76
C ASP A 153 -22.53 -2.64 -3.32
N VAL A 154 -22.10 -3.71 -4.01
CA VAL A 154 -20.76 -4.31 -3.82
C VAL A 154 -19.68 -3.37 -4.38
N VAL A 155 -19.96 -2.67 -5.48
CA VAL A 155 -19.06 -1.65 -6.03
C VAL A 155 -18.90 -0.48 -5.06
N GLU A 156 -19.97 -0.06 -4.39
CA GLU A 156 -19.93 0.99 -3.37
C GLU A 156 -19.14 0.56 -2.12
N ASP A 157 -19.33 -0.70 -1.69
CA ASP A 157 -18.53 -1.29 -0.60
C ASP A 157 -17.04 -1.27 -0.93
N TYR A 158 -16.67 -1.71 -2.13
CA TYR A 158 -15.31 -1.71 -2.65
C TYR A 158 -14.74 -0.29 -2.83
N ALA A 159 -15.57 0.65 -3.29
CA ALA A 159 -15.13 2.01 -3.59
C ALA A 159 -14.86 2.84 -2.32
N HIS A 160 -15.66 2.69 -1.26
CA HIS A 160 -15.44 3.47 -0.02
C HIS A 160 -16.15 2.93 1.22
N ARG A 161 -17.33 2.32 1.07
CA ARG A 161 -18.22 2.05 2.22
C ARG A 161 -17.70 0.96 3.14
N SER A 162 -16.94 -0.02 2.63
CA SER A 162 -16.35 -1.08 3.45
C SER A 162 -15.33 -0.55 4.46
N LEU A 163 -14.39 0.30 4.01
CA LEU A 163 -13.38 0.88 4.90
C LEU A 163 -14.02 1.80 5.95
N HIS A 164 -14.96 2.67 5.53
CA HIS A 164 -15.70 3.53 6.44
C HIS A 164 -16.43 2.72 7.52
N THR A 165 -17.17 1.69 7.10
CA THR A 165 -17.90 0.80 8.02
C THR A 165 -16.95 0.11 8.99
N THR A 166 -15.77 -0.31 8.52
CA THR A 166 -14.71 -0.91 9.34
C THR A 166 -14.23 0.06 10.43
N ALA A 167 -14.01 1.33 10.10
CA ALA A 167 -13.64 2.35 11.09
C ALA A 167 -14.75 2.54 12.14
N GLN A 168 -16.00 2.70 11.71
CA GLN A 168 -17.14 2.94 12.59
C GLN A 168 -17.39 1.75 13.54
N VAL A 169 -17.42 0.53 13.00
CA VAL A 169 -17.62 -0.69 13.79
C VAL A 169 -16.45 -0.91 14.74
N GLY A 170 -15.21 -0.83 14.22
CA GLY A 170 -14.00 -1.06 15.00
C GLY A 170 -13.89 -0.12 16.19
N LYS A 171 -14.00 1.19 15.97
CA LYS A 171 -13.94 2.20 17.04
C LYS A 171 -15.03 2.02 18.09
N ARG A 172 -16.25 1.63 17.68
CA ARG A 172 -17.35 1.36 18.62
C ARG A 172 -17.03 0.14 19.48
N LEU A 173 -16.57 -0.96 18.90
CA LEU A 173 -16.24 -2.17 19.63
C LEU A 173 -15.03 -1.98 20.56
N VAL A 174 -14.02 -1.22 20.15
CA VAL A 174 -12.91 -0.79 21.01
C VAL A 174 -13.43 -0.10 22.27
N ARG A 175 -14.32 0.88 22.10
CA ARG A 175 -14.94 1.59 23.24
C ARG A 175 -15.69 0.67 24.18
N GLN A 176 -16.44 -0.30 23.64
CA GLN A 176 -17.22 -1.24 24.43
C GLN A 176 -16.33 -2.25 25.18
N PHE A 177 -15.32 -2.78 24.50
CA PHE A 177 -14.46 -3.83 25.04
C PHE A 177 -13.50 -3.31 26.13
N TYR A 178 -12.80 -2.21 25.86
CA TYR A 178 -11.86 -1.61 26.83
C TYR A 178 -12.53 -0.64 27.80
N ARG A 179 -13.83 -0.36 27.62
CA ARG A 179 -14.60 0.64 28.39
C ARG A 179 -13.96 2.04 28.34
N LYS A 180 -13.18 2.32 27.31
CA LYS A 180 -12.46 3.58 27.06
C LYS A 180 -12.39 3.83 25.55
N PRO A 181 -12.60 5.08 25.08
CA PRO A 181 -12.39 5.39 23.67
C PRO A 181 -10.90 5.28 23.30
N HIS A 182 -10.62 5.07 22.02
CA HIS A 182 -9.28 5.26 21.47
C HIS A 182 -8.89 6.74 21.57
N LYS A 183 -7.59 7.02 21.68
CA LYS A 183 -7.01 8.37 21.71
C LYS A 183 -6.76 8.93 20.31
N LYS A 184 -6.26 8.08 19.42
CA LYS A 184 -5.93 8.38 18.02
C LYS A 184 -6.30 7.22 17.12
N SER A 185 -6.65 7.54 15.89
CA SER A 185 -7.06 6.58 14.85
C SER A 185 -6.12 6.64 13.66
N TYR A 186 -5.67 5.48 13.19
CA TYR A 186 -4.67 5.33 12.14
C TYR A 186 -5.19 4.47 11.00
N TYR A 187 -4.62 4.68 9.81
CA TYR A 187 -4.80 3.81 8.65
C TYR A 187 -3.46 3.47 8.03
N ILE A 188 -3.29 2.21 7.63
CA ILE A 188 -2.20 1.78 6.74
C ILE A 188 -2.76 1.02 5.53
N GLY A 189 -2.22 1.31 4.35
CA GLY A 189 -2.59 0.61 3.13
C GLY A 189 -1.68 0.97 1.97
N CYS A 190 -1.52 0.04 1.03
CA CYS A 190 -0.75 0.26 -0.19
C CYS A 190 -1.53 -0.20 -1.43
N SER A 191 -1.24 0.35 -2.62
CA SER A 191 -1.95 0.06 -3.86
C SER A 191 -3.41 0.56 -3.81
N LEU A 192 -4.39 -0.34 -4.00
CA LEU A 192 -5.80 -0.06 -3.69
C LEU A 192 -5.96 0.49 -2.27
N GLY A 193 -5.23 -0.05 -1.28
CA GLY A 193 -5.22 0.47 0.08
C GLY A 193 -4.72 1.91 0.17
N GLY A 194 -3.70 2.28 -0.60
CA GLY A 194 -3.26 3.68 -0.68
C GLY A 194 -4.36 4.61 -1.19
N ARG A 195 -5.14 4.16 -2.18
CA ARG A 195 -6.34 4.87 -2.65
C ARG A 195 -7.43 4.94 -1.57
N GLN A 196 -7.74 3.81 -0.92
CA GLN A 196 -8.76 3.75 0.14
C GLN A 196 -8.45 4.74 1.28
N GLY A 197 -7.18 4.88 1.69
CA GLY A 197 -6.75 5.86 2.68
C GLY A 197 -6.99 7.31 2.22
N ILE A 198 -6.66 7.64 0.97
CA ILE A 198 -6.89 8.99 0.42
C ILE A 198 -8.39 9.28 0.27
N ASP A 199 -9.18 8.30 -0.19
CA ASP A 199 -10.63 8.41 -0.30
C ASP A 199 -11.29 8.59 1.08
N ALA A 200 -10.79 7.90 2.11
CA ALA A 200 -11.22 8.11 3.49
C ALA A 200 -10.89 9.52 3.99
N ALA A 201 -9.72 10.09 3.65
CA ALA A 201 -9.41 11.48 3.99
C ALA A 201 -10.37 12.48 3.30
N ASP A 202 -10.77 12.19 2.07
CA ASP A 202 -11.66 13.06 1.28
C ASP A 202 -13.11 12.97 1.77
N LYS A 203 -13.67 11.75 1.83
CA LYS A 203 -15.09 11.50 2.13
C LYS A 203 -15.39 11.38 3.62
N TYR A 204 -14.47 10.84 4.40
CA TYR A 204 -14.66 10.50 5.83
C TYR A 204 -13.51 11.03 6.69
N PRO A 205 -13.22 12.33 6.67
CA PRO A 205 -12.04 12.92 7.29
C PRO A 205 -11.89 12.60 8.78
N ALA A 206 -12.98 12.32 9.49
CA ALA A 206 -12.99 11.98 10.92
C ALA A 206 -12.67 10.50 11.23
N ASP A 207 -12.54 9.64 10.22
CA ASP A 207 -12.23 8.23 10.43
C ASP A 207 -10.79 8.01 10.87
N TYR A 208 -9.85 8.85 10.44
CA TYR A 208 -8.44 8.70 10.79
C TYR A 208 -7.82 10.05 11.13
N ASP A 209 -6.95 10.06 12.14
CA ASP A 209 -6.12 11.21 12.47
C ASP A 209 -4.81 11.18 11.68
N ALA A 210 -4.36 9.99 11.27
CA ALA A 210 -3.19 9.84 10.42
C ALA A 210 -3.28 8.64 9.48
N ILE A 211 -2.80 8.80 8.25
CA ILE A 211 -2.93 7.85 7.15
C ILE A 211 -1.57 7.61 6.50
N LEU A 212 -1.15 6.35 6.43
CA LEU A 212 -0.02 5.89 5.63
C LEU A 212 -0.56 5.30 4.32
N ALA A 213 -0.27 5.98 3.20
CA ALA A 213 -0.77 5.60 1.87
C ALA A 213 0.39 5.28 0.91
N GLY A 214 0.64 3.98 0.70
CA GLY A 214 1.65 3.50 -0.22
C GLY A 214 1.14 3.33 -1.66
N ALA A 215 1.97 3.66 -2.65
CA ALA A 215 1.70 3.49 -4.08
C ALA A 215 0.20 3.69 -4.44
N PRO A 216 -0.39 4.85 -4.12
CA PRO A 216 -1.83 4.98 -4.09
C PRO A 216 -2.44 4.85 -5.49
N ALA A 217 -3.44 3.98 -5.63
CA ALA A 217 -4.22 3.78 -6.87
C ALA A 217 -5.24 4.90 -7.13
N VAL A 218 -4.82 6.15 -6.95
CA VAL A 218 -5.60 7.37 -7.23
C VAL A 218 -5.64 7.68 -8.73
N ASP A 219 -6.63 8.47 -9.16
CA ASP A 219 -7.03 8.59 -10.57
C ASP A 219 -7.42 7.21 -11.15
N PHE A 220 -8.19 6.45 -10.35
CA PHE A 220 -8.39 5.01 -10.47
C PHE A 220 -8.90 4.58 -11.87
N ASN A 221 -9.88 5.30 -12.43
CA ASN A 221 -10.42 4.96 -13.74
C ASN A 221 -9.34 5.01 -14.82
N ASN A 222 -8.57 6.11 -14.84
CA ASN A 222 -7.49 6.31 -15.79
C ASN A 222 -6.31 5.35 -15.56
N LEU A 223 -6.01 4.98 -14.31
CA LEU A 223 -5.04 3.94 -13.99
C LEU A 223 -5.43 2.60 -14.63
N TYR A 224 -6.69 2.20 -14.47
CA TYR A 224 -7.18 0.92 -15.02
C TYR A 224 -7.23 0.93 -16.54
N SER A 225 -7.53 2.08 -17.15
CA SER A 225 -7.41 2.31 -18.59
C SER A 225 -5.97 2.25 -19.10
N TRP A 226 -5.02 2.86 -18.38
CA TRP A 226 -3.60 2.81 -18.72
C TRP A 226 -3.05 1.39 -18.68
N ARG A 227 -3.42 0.60 -17.65
CA ARG A 227 -3.06 -0.82 -17.55
C ARG A 227 -3.63 -1.66 -18.70
N ALA A 228 -4.83 -1.33 -19.19
CA ALA A 228 -5.49 -2.05 -20.28
C ALA A 228 -4.90 -1.72 -21.68
N HIS A 229 -4.15 -0.62 -21.79
CA HIS A 229 -3.60 -0.13 -23.05
C HIS A 229 -2.26 -0.79 -23.45
N PHE A 230 -1.59 -1.51 -22.55
CA PHE A 230 -0.27 -2.08 -22.83
C PHE A 230 -0.27 -3.08 -24.00
N PRO A 231 0.85 -3.17 -24.77
CA PRO A 231 0.93 -4.02 -25.96
C PRO A 231 0.66 -5.50 -25.67
N LEU A 232 -0.16 -6.12 -26.52
CA LEU A 232 -0.52 -7.54 -26.42
C LEU A 232 0.29 -8.39 -27.41
N ASN A 233 0.36 -9.70 -27.15
CA ASN A 233 1.07 -10.67 -27.97
C ASN A 233 0.48 -10.89 -29.38
N THR A 234 -0.73 -10.39 -29.61
CA THR A 234 -1.39 -10.37 -30.93
C THR A 234 -0.90 -9.23 -31.82
N SER A 235 -0.11 -8.29 -31.28
CA SER A 235 0.38 -7.13 -32.00
C SER A 235 1.68 -7.43 -32.76
N ALA A 236 1.86 -6.81 -33.93
CA ALA A 236 3.09 -6.96 -34.74
C ALA A 236 4.34 -6.37 -34.06
N ASN A 237 4.14 -5.60 -33.00
CA ASN A 237 5.16 -4.94 -32.17
C ASN A 237 5.33 -5.62 -30.80
N TYR A 238 4.89 -6.87 -30.65
CA TYR A 238 5.10 -7.66 -29.45
C TYR A 238 6.60 -7.85 -29.17
N ILE A 239 6.94 -7.71 -27.89
CA ILE A 239 8.28 -7.92 -27.36
C ILE A 239 8.17 -9.02 -26.30
N PRO A 240 8.88 -10.14 -26.44
CA PRO A 240 8.88 -11.20 -25.44
C PRO A 240 9.30 -10.67 -24.06
N PRO A 241 8.68 -11.14 -22.96
CA PRO A 241 9.05 -10.75 -21.61
C PRO A 241 10.54 -10.88 -21.30
N GLU A 242 11.22 -11.84 -21.92
CA GLU A 242 12.65 -12.04 -21.72
C GLU A 242 13.51 -10.92 -22.29
N SER A 243 13.12 -10.32 -23.40
CA SER A 243 13.79 -9.14 -23.96
C SER A 243 13.71 -7.96 -22.99
N TRP A 244 12.57 -7.79 -22.31
CA TRP A 244 12.40 -6.77 -21.27
C TRP A 244 13.30 -7.00 -20.06
N ARG A 245 13.48 -8.25 -19.62
CA ARG A 245 14.31 -8.59 -18.45
C ARG A 245 15.81 -8.48 -18.69
N THR A 246 16.22 -8.59 -19.95
CA THR A 246 17.63 -8.66 -20.35
C THR A 246 18.04 -7.35 -21.02
N PHE A 247 18.31 -7.38 -22.31
CA PHE A 247 19.00 -6.30 -23.01
C PHE A 247 18.22 -4.98 -23.07
N ILE A 248 16.89 -4.97 -22.87
CA ILE A 248 16.14 -3.70 -22.73
C ILE A 248 16.41 -3.06 -21.37
N HIS A 249 16.27 -3.82 -20.27
CA HIS A 249 16.55 -3.31 -18.94
C HIS A 249 18.03 -2.94 -18.78
N ASP A 250 18.95 -3.74 -19.32
CA ASP A 250 20.38 -3.44 -19.32
C ASP A 250 20.67 -2.11 -20.02
N GLU A 251 20.00 -1.82 -21.13
CA GLU A 251 20.16 -0.55 -21.87
C GLU A 251 19.52 0.63 -21.13
N VAL A 252 18.39 0.41 -20.42
CA VAL A 252 17.81 1.41 -19.51
C VAL A 252 18.82 1.77 -18.41
N LEU A 253 19.38 0.77 -17.71
CA LEU A 253 20.40 1.01 -16.68
C LEU A 253 21.65 1.66 -17.26
N ARG A 254 22.11 1.24 -18.44
CA ARG A 254 23.28 1.84 -19.11
C ARG A 254 23.11 3.35 -19.34
N GLN A 255 21.88 3.80 -19.61
CA GLN A 255 21.58 5.22 -19.83
C GLN A 255 21.26 5.98 -18.54
N CYS A 256 20.72 5.31 -17.51
CA CYS A 256 20.06 5.99 -16.40
C CYS A 256 20.57 5.68 -14.98
N ASP A 257 21.23 4.53 -14.76
CA ASP A 257 21.72 4.12 -13.42
C ASP A 257 22.66 5.17 -12.84
N THR A 258 23.63 5.65 -13.63
CA THR A 258 24.64 6.59 -13.14
C THR A 258 24.21 8.05 -13.06
N LEU A 259 22.92 8.38 -13.26
CA LEU A 259 22.45 9.77 -13.21
C LEU A 259 22.52 10.36 -11.80
N ASP A 260 22.41 9.52 -10.77
CA ASP A 260 22.59 9.92 -9.36
C ASP A 260 24.04 9.84 -8.87
N GLY A 261 24.95 9.36 -9.72
CA GLY A 261 26.39 9.28 -9.47
C GLY A 261 26.89 7.90 -9.02
N VAL A 262 26.02 6.90 -8.93
CA VAL A 262 26.38 5.53 -8.53
C VAL A 262 25.97 4.54 -9.61
N ARG A 263 26.67 3.40 -9.71
CA ARG A 263 26.27 2.27 -10.54
C ARG A 263 25.87 1.12 -9.62
N ASP A 264 24.62 1.07 -9.20
CA ASP A 264 24.11 0.10 -8.23
C ASP A 264 22.80 -0.57 -8.66
N THR A 265 22.42 -0.45 -9.94
CA THR A 265 21.18 -0.98 -10.54
C THR A 265 19.90 -0.30 -10.04
N VAL A 266 20.04 0.81 -9.31
CA VAL A 266 18.92 1.61 -8.80
C VAL A 266 18.94 2.96 -9.52
N ILE A 267 17.86 3.26 -10.22
CA ILE A 267 17.63 4.62 -10.72
C ILE A 267 17.03 5.43 -9.58
N GLU A 268 17.83 6.27 -8.93
CA GLU A 268 17.44 6.99 -7.71
C GLU A 268 16.34 8.05 -7.98
N ASP A 269 16.32 8.63 -9.19
CA ASP A 269 15.20 9.46 -9.68
C ASP A 269 14.86 9.17 -11.16
N PRO A 270 13.86 8.30 -11.42
CA PRO A 270 13.44 7.99 -12.80
C PRO A 270 12.88 9.17 -13.59
N LEU A 271 12.54 10.31 -12.95
CA LEU A 271 12.12 11.52 -13.69
C LEU A 271 13.27 12.14 -14.50
N GLN A 272 14.52 11.85 -14.13
CA GLN A 272 15.71 12.31 -14.85
C GLN A 272 16.12 11.35 -15.98
N CYS A 273 15.56 10.15 -16.02
CA CYS A 273 15.89 9.14 -17.03
C CYS A 273 15.18 9.42 -18.35
N ASN A 274 15.87 10.09 -19.26
CA ASN A 274 15.41 10.27 -20.65
C ASN A 274 15.92 9.12 -21.54
N PHE A 275 15.31 7.96 -21.38
CA PHE A 275 15.70 6.74 -22.11
C PHE A 275 15.46 6.87 -23.63
N ASP A 276 16.52 6.64 -24.41
CA ASP A 276 16.49 6.56 -25.88
C ASP A 276 16.44 5.08 -26.33
N PRO A 277 15.26 4.54 -26.69
CA PRO A 277 15.16 3.16 -27.15
C PRO A 277 15.84 2.93 -28.50
N SER A 278 16.14 3.97 -29.30
CA SER A 278 16.72 3.79 -30.64
C SER A 278 18.10 3.10 -30.60
N LYS A 279 18.77 3.11 -29.45
CA LYS A 279 20.03 2.38 -29.20
C LYS A 279 19.89 0.86 -29.30
N LEU A 280 18.67 0.35 -29.21
CA LEU A 280 18.36 -1.07 -29.35
C LEU A 280 18.03 -1.49 -30.78
N LEU A 281 18.02 -0.57 -31.77
CA LEU A 281 17.64 -0.90 -33.14
C LEU A 281 18.63 -1.90 -33.77
N CYS A 282 18.10 -2.95 -34.40
CA CYS A 282 18.93 -3.92 -35.11
C CYS A 282 19.68 -3.29 -36.30
N SER A 283 21.00 -3.46 -36.33
CA SER A 283 21.85 -3.04 -37.45
C SER A 283 21.81 -4.01 -38.64
N SER A 284 21.46 -5.28 -38.38
CA SER A 284 21.29 -6.30 -39.40
C SER A 284 20.26 -7.34 -38.95
N SER A 285 19.66 -8.08 -39.89
CA SER A 285 18.63 -9.09 -39.60
C SER A 285 19.13 -10.33 -38.84
N ARG A 286 20.45 -10.50 -38.70
CA ARG A 286 21.07 -11.62 -37.96
C ARG A 286 21.52 -11.23 -36.55
N GLN A 287 21.44 -9.95 -36.19
CA GLN A 287 21.82 -9.47 -34.88
C GLN A 287 20.83 -10.01 -33.82
N THR A 288 21.37 -10.50 -32.72
CA THR A 288 20.60 -10.88 -31.52
C THR A 288 20.60 -9.72 -30.52
N ASN A 289 19.68 -9.74 -29.55
CA ASN A 289 19.58 -8.73 -28.49
C ASN A 289 19.40 -7.30 -29.03
N CYS A 290 18.56 -7.16 -30.04
CA CYS A 290 18.15 -5.89 -30.63
C CYS A 290 16.66 -5.96 -30.99
N LEU A 291 16.08 -4.81 -31.32
CA LEU A 291 14.67 -4.63 -31.63
C LEU A 291 14.48 -4.16 -33.08
N THR A 292 13.37 -4.59 -33.68
CA THR A 292 12.92 -4.04 -34.98
C THR A 292 12.39 -2.63 -34.80
N SER A 293 12.26 -1.87 -35.89
CA SER A 293 11.67 -0.51 -35.84
C SER A 293 10.26 -0.49 -35.22
N GLN A 294 9.44 -1.51 -35.46
CA GLN A 294 8.11 -1.64 -34.85
C GLN A 294 8.20 -1.91 -33.34
N GLN A 295 9.14 -2.76 -32.91
CA GLN A 295 9.37 -2.99 -31.48
C GLN A 295 9.92 -1.74 -30.78
N ILE A 296 10.80 -0.97 -31.42
CA ILE A 296 11.25 0.34 -30.90
C ILE A 296 10.06 1.28 -30.64
N GLN A 297 9.09 1.34 -31.56
CA GLN A 297 7.86 2.13 -31.34
C GLN A 297 7.05 1.62 -30.14
N SER A 298 6.98 0.31 -29.95
CA SER A 298 6.35 -0.32 -28.78
C SER A 298 7.02 0.12 -27.47
N VAL A 299 8.36 0.08 -27.42
CA VAL A 299 9.13 0.52 -26.26
C VAL A 299 8.91 2.02 -26.01
N ALA A 300 8.97 2.85 -27.05
CA ALA A 300 8.71 4.27 -26.93
C ALA A 300 7.30 4.55 -26.39
N GLN A 301 6.29 3.77 -26.80
CA GLN A 301 4.90 3.90 -26.32
C GLN A 301 4.77 3.56 -24.82
N VAL A 302 5.49 2.54 -24.33
CA VAL A 302 5.52 2.18 -22.90
C VAL A 302 6.02 3.34 -22.03
N TYR A 303 7.05 4.04 -22.50
CA TYR A 303 7.62 5.21 -21.82
C TYR A 303 7.00 6.55 -22.26
N SER A 304 5.88 6.52 -23.01
CA SER A 304 5.14 7.73 -23.40
C SER A 304 3.83 7.88 -22.61
N PRO A 305 3.37 9.12 -22.36
CA PRO A 305 2.07 9.34 -21.73
C PRO A 305 0.93 8.71 -22.54
N TYR A 306 -0.04 8.08 -21.87
CA TYR A 306 -1.26 7.61 -22.52
C TYR A 306 -2.26 8.75 -22.63
N THR A 307 -2.68 9.10 -23.85
CA THR A 307 -3.51 10.28 -24.12
C THR A 307 -4.73 9.94 -24.97
N TYR A 308 -5.79 10.74 -24.82
CA TYR A 308 -6.87 10.80 -25.80
C TYR A 308 -6.39 11.34 -27.17
N PRO A 309 -7.17 11.18 -28.26
CA PRO A 309 -6.82 11.74 -29.56
C PRO A 309 -6.55 13.25 -29.56
N ASN A 310 -7.23 14.00 -28.67
CA ASN A 310 -7.01 15.44 -28.47
C ASN A 310 -5.77 15.79 -27.63
N LYS A 311 -4.89 14.81 -27.35
CA LYS A 311 -3.67 14.93 -26.53
C LYS A 311 -3.90 15.22 -25.04
N THR A 312 -5.15 15.18 -24.57
CA THR A 312 -5.42 15.23 -23.13
C THR A 312 -4.89 13.95 -22.47
N LEU A 313 -4.14 14.13 -21.38
CA LEU A 313 -3.54 13.05 -20.62
C LEU A 313 -4.60 12.16 -19.97
N ILE A 314 -4.54 10.86 -20.22
CA ILE A 314 -5.23 9.82 -19.46
C ILE A 314 -4.36 9.46 -18.26
N TYR A 315 -3.13 8.98 -18.49
CA TYR A 315 -2.21 8.57 -17.41
C TYR A 315 -0.74 8.73 -17.82
N PRO A 316 0.19 9.01 -16.86
CA PRO A 316 1.61 9.09 -17.13
C PRO A 316 2.21 7.76 -17.64
N PRO A 317 3.40 7.80 -18.26
CA PRO A 317 4.11 6.60 -18.72
C PRO A 317 4.53 5.69 -17.58
N LEU A 318 4.90 4.45 -17.90
CA LEU A 318 5.67 3.60 -16.98
C LEU A 318 7.03 4.27 -16.74
N GLN A 319 7.51 4.30 -15.50
CA GLN A 319 8.86 4.80 -15.23
C GLN A 319 9.93 3.77 -15.64
N PRO A 320 11.07 4.22 -16.19
CA PRO A 320 12.22 3.34 -16.44
C PRO A 320 12.72 2.67 -15.16
N GLY A 321 13.19 1.43 -15.29
CA GLY A 321 13.72 0.60 -14.20
C GLY A 321 12.73 -0.44 -13.68
N ALA A 322 11.48 -0.43 -14.13
CA ALA A 322 10.44 -1.38 -13.69
C ALA A 322 10.31 -2.62 -14.61
N GLU A 323 11.12 -2.72 -15.66
CA GLU A 323 10.93 -3.64 -16.79
C GLU A 323 10.88 -5.10 -16.34
N ILE A 324 11.80 -5.49 -15.45
CA ILE A 324 11.94 -6.87 -14.98
C ILE A 324 10.63 -7.35 -14.36
N ALA A 325 10.10 -6.63 -13.37
CA ALA A 325 8.87 -7.05 -12.70
C ALA A 325 7.62 -6.77 -13.57
N ALA A 326 7.65 -5.73 -14.42
CA ALA A 326 6.54 -5.41 -15.32
C ALA A 326 6.35 -6.46 -16.42
N SER A 327 7.42 -7.18 -16.82
CA SER A 327 7.38 -8.30 -17.77
C SER A 327 6.47 -9.46 -17.34
N ALA A 328 6.16 -9.59 -16.05
CA ALA A 328 5.23 -10.58 -15.51
C ALA A 328 3.76 -10.07 -15.47
N GLY A 329 3.53 -8.80 -15.78
CA GLY A 329 2.23 -8.14 -15.73
C GLY A 329 1.99 -7.26 -16.95
N LEU A 330 2.21 -5.94 -16.82
CA LEU A 330 1.92 -4.94 -17.86
C LEU A 330 2.62 -5.24 -19.19
N LEU A 331 3.82 -5.82 -19.16
CA LEU A 331 4.65 -6.13 -20.34
C LEU A 331 4.64 -7.63 -20.68
N SER A 332 3.67 -8.40 -20.17
CA SER A 332 3.56 -9.85 -20.41
C SER A 332 3.02 -10.21 -21.80
N GLY A 333 2.44 -9.24 -22.52
CA GLY A 333 1.69 -9.48 -23.75
C GLY A 333 0.29 -10.05 -23.52
N GLN A 334 -0.18 -10.14 -22.28
CA GLN A 334 -1.54 -10.55 -21.93
C GLN A 334 -2.34 -9.37 -21.35
N PRO A 335 -3.68 -9.35 -21.53
CA PRO A 335 -4.54 -8.36 -20.87
C PRO A 335 -4.32 -8.32 -19.35
N PHE A 336 -4.13 -7.13 -18.80
CA PHE A 336 -3.86 -6.98 -17.37
C PHE A 336 -5.09 -7.40 -16.52
N PRO A 337 -4.99 -8.44 -15.67
CA PRO A 337 -6.17 -9.09 -15.08
C PRO A 337 -7.09 -8.15 -14.29
N LEU A 338 -6.54 -7.21 -13.52
CA LEU A 338 -7.34 -6.28 -12.72
C LEU A 338 -8.19 -5.38 -13.62
N SER A 339 -7.65 -4.94 -14.75
CA SER A 339 -8.40 -4.15 -15.73
C SER A 339 -9.50 -4.99 -16.38
N VAL A 340 -9.21 -6.25 -16.71
CA VAL A 340 -10.22 -7.17 -17.28
C VAL A 340 -11.42 -7.31 -16.33
N GLU A 341 -11.18 -7.59 -15.04
CA GLU A 341 -12.22 -7.72 -14.03
C GLU A 341 -13.08 -6.44 -13.91
N TRP A 342 -12.42 -5.28 -13.83
CA TRP A 342 -13.11 -3.99 -13.70
C TRP A 342 -13.97 -3.67 -14.91
N PHE A 343 -13.43 -3.82 -16.13
CA PHE A 343 -14.17 -3.52 -17.35
C PHE A 343 -15.34 -4.49 -17.56
N LYS A 344 -15.15 -5.80 -17.33
CA LYS A 344 -16.21 -6.80 -17.45
C LYS A 344 -17.33 -6.56 -16.43
N TYR A 345 -17.01 -6.54 -15.15
CA TYR A 345 -18.02 -6.67 -14.11
C TYR A 345 -18.56 -5.34 -13.62
N VAL A 346 -17.82 -4.24 -13.77
CA VAL A 346 -18.23 -2.93 -13.24
C VAL A 346 -18.54 -1.92 -14.33
N ILE A 347 -17.69 -1.79 -15.35
CA ILE A 347 -17.90 -0.77 -16.40
C ILE A 347 -19.00 -1.22 -17.36
N TYR A 348 -18.84 -2.38 -17.99
CA TYR A 348 -19.78 -2.88 -18.98
C TYR A 348 -20.86 -3.78 -18.41
N ASN A 349 -20.66 -4.30 -17.20
CA ASN A 349 -21.56 -5.28 -16.59
C ASN A 349 -21.85 -6.44 -17.59
N ASN A 350 -20.80 -6.88 -18.28
CA ASN A 350 -20.85 -7.84 -19.37
C ASN A 350 -19.68 -8.84 -19.23
N PRO A 351 -19.93 -10.10 -18.81
CA PRO A 351 -18.89 -11.10 -18.63
C PRO A 351 -18.18 -11.51 -19.94
N THR A 352 -18.80 -11.23 -21.11
CA THR A 352 -18.26 -11.55 -22.43
C THR A 352 -17.49 -10.40 -23.07
N TRP A 353 -17.34 -9.25 -22.39
CA TRP A 353 -16.51 -8.14 -22.90
C TRP A 353 -15.07 -8.60 -23.15
N SER A 354 -14.52 -8.22 -24.30
CA SER A 354 -13.18 -8.62 -24.73
C SER A 354 -12.16 -7.52 -24.46
N PRO A 355 -11.09 -7.80 -23.69
CA PRO A 355 -10.04 -6.82 -23.45
C PRO A 355 -9.14 -6.54 -24.65
N TYR A 356 -9.14 -7.42 -25.65
CA TYR A 356 -8.31 -7.27 -26.85
C TYR A 356 -8.77 -6.11 -27.75
N ASN A 357 -9.98 -5.60 -27.53
CA ASN A 357 -10.56 -4.48 -28.27
C ASN A 357 -10.56 -3.17 -27.46
N PHE A 358 -9.81 -3.12 -26.35
CA PHE A 358 -9.75 -1.93 -25.50
C PHE A 358 -9.26 -0.70 -26.29
N SER A 359 -9.91 0.43 -26.06
CA SER A 359 -9.67 1.70 -26.75
C SER A 359 -9.80 2.90 -25.82
N THR A 360 -9.41 4.08 -26.30
CA THR A 360 -9.63 5.34 -25.56
C THR A 360 -11.12 5.64 -25.34
N SER A 361 -12.03 5.05 -26.12
CA SER A 361 -13.48 5.18 -25.91
C SER A 361 -13.93 4.43 -24.66
N ASP A 362 -13.37 3.23 -24.42
CA ASP A 362 -13.58 2.48 -23.16
C ASP A 362 -13.06 3.28 -21.96
N ALA A 363 -11.88 3.91 -22.11
CA ALA A 363 -11.32 4.78 -21.08
C ALA A 363 -12.23 5.97 -20.78
N SER A 364 -12.75 6.65 -21.81
CA SER A 364 -13.70 7.75 -21.64
C SER A 364 -15.00 7.30 -20.98
N PHE A 365 -15.49 6.09 -21.28
CA PHE A 365 -16.70 5.54 -20.67
C PHE A 365 -16.48 5.17 -19.20
N ALA A 366 -15.34 4.57 -18.86
CA ALA A 366 -15.00 4.27 -17.47
C ALA A 366 -14.87 5.55 -16.62
N GLU A 367 -14.21 6.58 -17.16
CA GLU A 367 -14.06 7.88 -16.47
C GLU A 367 -15.41 8.60 -16.29
N SER A 368 -16.29 8.56 -17.29
CA SER A 368 -17.61 9.21 -17.19
C SER A 368 -18.56 8.45 -16.25
N LYS A 369 -18.51 7.12 -16.24
CA LYS A 369 -19.32 6.28 -15.35
C LYS A 369 -18.90 6.42 -13.89
N ASN A 370 -17.58 6.43 -13.62
CA ASN A 370 -16.99 6.57 -12.29
C ASN A 370 -17.75 5.78 -11.20
N SER A 371 -17.98 4.48 -11.45
CA SER A 371 -18.83 3.64 -10.59
C SER A 371 -18.39 3.70 -9.13
N GLY A 372 -19.35 3.87 -8.21
CA GLY A 372 -19.08 4.01 -6.77
C GLY A 372 -18.30 5.28 -6.38
N ASN A 373 -18.15 6.24 -7.30
CA ASN A 373 -17.28 7.41 -7.14
C ASN A 373 -15.85 7.01 -6.73
N ILE A 374 -15.30 6.00 -7.41
CA ILE A 374 -14.02 5.38 -7.04
C ILE A 374 -12.79 6.17 -7.49
N ARG A 375 -12.94 7.10 -8.44
CA ARG A 375 -11.82 7.81 -9.09
C ARG A 375 -10.74 8.30 -8.12
N THR A 376 -11.15 8.84 -6.96
CA THR A 376 -10.26 9.32 -5.90
C THR A 376 -9.18 10.26 -6.46
N TRP A 377 -9.59 11.42 -6.97
CA TRP A 377 -8.68 12.44 -7.53
C TRP A 377 -9.02 13.87 -7.07
N PRO A 378 -9.16 14.09 -5.75
CA PRO A 378 -9.55 15.38 -5.21
C PRO A 378 -8.51 16.46 -5.53
N LYS A 379 -8.95 17.72 -5.56
CA LYS A 379 -8.03 18.88 -5.68
C LYS A 379 -7.49 19.31 -4.31
N ASP A 380 -8.13 18.94 -3.21
CA ASP A 380 -7.64 19.13 -1.86
C ASP A 380 -8.30 18.17 -0.87
N LEU A 381 -7.75 18.06 0.34
CA LEU A 381 -8.32 17.27 1.44
C LEU A 381 -8.68 18.18 2.61
N ARG A 382 -9.46 19.23 2.33
CA ARG A 382 -9.67 20.37 3.24
C ARG A 382 -10.14 19.94 4.63
N ALA A 383 -11.16 19.09 4.69
CA ALA A 383 -11.75 18.69 5.97
C ALA A 383 -10.80 17.84 6.81
N PHE A 384 -10.02 16.96 6.18
CA PHE A 384 -8.99 16.16 6.85
C PHE A 384 -7.85 17.03 7.40
N ARG A 385 -7.33 17.96 6.60
CA ARG A 385 -6.31 18.91 7.08
C ARG A 385 -6.83 19.79 8.21
N ASN A 386 -8.01 20.39 8.05
CA ASN A 386 -8.53 21.38 9.00
C ASN A 386 -8.79 20.79 10.39
N ARG A 387 -8.98 19.47 10.51
CA ARG A 387 -9.07 18.77 11.80
C ARG A 387 -7.72 18.26 12.33
N GLY A 388 -6.61 18.61 11.68
CA GLY A 388 -5.26 18.23 12.07
C GLY A 388 -4.78 16.87 11.54
N GLY A 389 -5.45 16.32 10.51
CA GLY A 389 -5.09 15.03 9.91
C GLY A 389 -3.70 15.04 9.28
N LYS A 390 -2.96 13.93 9.41
CA LYS A 390 -1.62 13.74 8.83
C LYS A 390 -1.64 12.67 7.74
N LEU A 391 -1.17 12.99 6.54
CA LEU A 391 -1.07 12.07 5.42
C LEU A 391 0.41 11.85 5.06
N LEU A 392 0.89 10.62 5.22
CA LEU A 392 2.21 10.22 4.75
C LEU A 392 2.03 9.29 3.56
N MET A 393 2.49 9.75 2.38
CA MET A 393 2.49 8.96 1.15
C MET A 393 3.90 8.43 0.87
N TYR A 394 3.98 7.22 0.31
CA TYR A 394 5.23 6.71 -0.26
C TYR A 394 4.96 6.02 -1.59
N HIS A 395 5.96 5.95 -2.48
CA HIS A 395 5.85 5.19 -3.74
C HIS A 395 7.22 4.64 -4.14
N GLY A 396 7.27 3.35 -4.46
CA GLY A 396 8.46 2.72 -5.02
C GLY A 396 8.77 3.25 -6.42
N LEU A 397 10.03 3.57 -6.68
CA LEU A 397 10.45 4.15 -7.95
C LEU A 397 10.66 3.12 -9.06
N GLN A 398 10.52 1.82 -8.76
CA GLN A 398 10.50 0.73 -9.74
C GLN A 398 9.14 -0.01 -9.72
N ASP A 399 8.06 0.69 -9.35
CA ASP A 399 6.72 0.13 -9.27
C ASP A 399 6.18 -0.36 -10.62
N GLN A 400 6.09 -1.68 -10.77
CA GLN A 400 5.71 -2.35 -12.00
C GLN A 400 4.20 -2.42 -12.25
N GLN A 401 3.36 -1.86 -11.38
CA GLN A 401 1.90 -1.96 -11.48
C GLN A 401 1.19 -0.61 -11.50
N ILE A 402 1.73 0.38 -10.81
CA ILE A 402 1.24 1.76 -10.76
C ILE A 402 2.45 2.64 -10.99
N THR A 403 2.46 3.44 -12.05
CA THR A 403 3.62 4.28 -12.29
C THR A 403 3.85 5.28 -11.15
N SER A 404 5.09 5.36 -10.69
CA SER A 404 5.51 6.25 -9.61
C SER A 404 5.31 7.72 -9.99
N PHE A 405 5.27 8.02 -11.29
CA PHE A 405 5.02 9.36 -11.84
C PHE A 405 3.61 9.90 -11.54
N ASN A 406 2.65 9.06 -11.14
CA ASN A 406 1.31 9.56 -10.82
C ASN A 406 1.18 10.19 -9.43
N THR A 407 1.97 9.75 -8.45
CA THR A 407 1.92 10.32 -7.09
C THR A 407 2.43 11.76 -6.99
N PRO A 408 3.54 12.17 -7.63
CA PRO A 408 3.90 13.59 -7.67
C PRO A 408 2.83 14.40 -8.42
N ARG A 409 2.21 13.89 -9.50
CA ARG A 409 1.08 14.57 -10.15
C ARG A 409 -0.08 14.83 -9.18
N PHE A 410 -0.42 13.84 -8.33
CA PHE A 410 -1.45 13.99 -7.32
C PHE A 410 -1.06 15.02 -6.25
N TYR A 411 0.16 14.94 -5.72
CA TYR A 411 0.68 15.88 -4.74
C TYR A 411 0.67 17.31 -5.28
N GLU A 412 1.23 17.52 -6.48
CA GLU A 412 1.28 18.82 -7.15
C GLU A 412 -0.09 19.36 -7.47
N ARG A 413 -1.05 18.50 -7.83
CA ARG A 413 -2.46 18.90 -7.99
C ARG A 413 -3.03 19.48 -6.70
N MET A 414 -2.75 18.87 -5.55
CA MET A 414 -3.22 19.38 -4.25
C MET A 414 -2.50 20.66 -3.81
N ARG A 415 -1.21 20.76 -4.09
CA ARG A 415 -0.40 21.94 -3.79
C ARG A 415 -0.83 23.15 -4.63
N ASN A 416 -0.90 22.96 -5.95
CA ASN A 416 -1.17 24.02 -6.92
C ASN A 416 -2.61 24.53 -6.86
N SER A 417 -3.59 23.67 -6.55
CA SER A 417 -5.00 24.09 -6.40
C SER A 417 -5.19 25.15 -5.29
N ARG A 418 -4.22 25.27 -4.39
CA ARG A 418 -4.24 26.17 -3.23
C ARG A 418 -3.16 27.26 -3.30
N GLY A 419 -2.28 27.23 -4.29
CA GLY A 419 -1.11 28.10 -4.36
C GLY A 419 -0.20 27.99 -3.14
N LYS A 420 0.00 26.76 -2.61
CA LYS A 420 0.76 26.51 -1.38
C LYS A 420 2.22 26.19 -1.65
N SER A 421 3.10 26.61 -0.74
CA SER A 421 4.51 26.19 -0.75
C SER A 421 4.65 24.72 -0.33
N TYR A 422 5.84 24.13 -0.53
CA TYR A 422 6.10 22.77 -0.05
C TYR A 422 6.10 22.71 1.48
N GLU A 423 6.61 23.76 2.14
CA GLU A 423 6.64 23.90 3.60
C GLU A 423 5.22 23.95 4.19
N GLU A 424 4.29 24.68 3.56
CA GLU A 424 2.87 24.69 3.97
C GLU A 424 2.19 23.34 3.75
N MET A 425 2.65 22.54 2.77
CA MET A 425 2.15 21.18 2.57
C MET A 425 2.71 20.24 3.65
N ASP A 426 3.99 20.38 4.02
CA ASP A 426 4.69 19.54 5.00
C ASP A 426 4.09 19.54 6.40
N GLU A 427 3.24 20.52 6.72
CA GLU A 427 2.48 20.58 7.98
C GLU A 427 1.50 19.42 8.13
N TRP A 428 1.01 18.85 7.02
CA TRP A 428 -0.07 17.85 7.05
C TRP A 428 0.06 16.75 6.01
N VAL A 429 0.82 16.94 4.93
CA VAL A 429 1.08 15.92 3.92
C VAL A 429 2.55 15.85 3.54
N ARG A 430 3.12 14.66 3.61
CA ARG A 430 4.51 14.37 3.18
C ARG A 430 4.51 13.19 2.22
N TYR A 431 5.28 13.29 1.15
CA TYR A 431 5.43 12.24 0.14
C TYR A 431 6.89 11.82 0.04
N PHE A 432 7.18 10.53 0.17
CA PHE A 432 8.52 9.96 0.04
C PHE A 432 8.65 9.08 -1.21
N ARG A 433 9.74 9.29 -1.94
CA ARG A 433 10.09 8.52 -3.14
C ARG A 433 11.09 7.45 -2.76
N ILE A 434 10.73 6.17 -2.93
CA ILE A 434 11.52 5.06 -2.40
C ILE A 434 12.33 4.44 -3.54
N SER A 435 13.62 4.77 -3.60
CA SER A 435 14.49 4.27 -4.65
C SER A 435 14.67 2.75 -4.56
N GLY A 436 14.70 2.12 -5.73
CA GLY A 436 14.87 0.67 -5.86
C GLY A 436 13.76 -0.19 -5.25
N MET A 437 12.60 0.40 -4.91
CA MET A 437 11.44 -0.31 -4.41
C MET A 437 10.43 -0.58 -5.53
N GLY A 438 9.93 -1.82 -5.61
CA GLY A 438 8.85 -2.22 -6.50
C GLY A 438 7.46 -1.85 -5.97
N HIS A 439 6.42 -2.53 -6.47
CA HIS A 439 5.05 -2.29 -6.01
C HIS A 439 4.83 -2.70 -4.56
N CYS A 440 4.73 -1.71 -3.66
CA CYS A 440 4.49 -1.84 -2.21
C CYS A 440 5.58 -2.54 -1.38
N ASN A 441 6.47 -3.31 -1.99
CA ASN A 441 7.57 -4.05 -1.36
C ASN A 441 8.58 -4.46 -2.44
N SER A 442 9.61 -5.21 -2.04
CA SER A 442 10.64 -5.82 -2.90
C SER A 442 11.44 -4.80 -3.71
N GLY A 443 12.42 -5.31 -4.46
CA GLY A 443 13.28 -4.54 -5.34
C GLY A 443 14.73 -4.48 -4.83
N PRO A 444 15.65 -3.98 -5.67
CA PRO A 444 17.08 -3.91 -5.36
C PRO A 444 17.45 -2.90 -4.27
N GLY A 445 16.62 -1.87 -4.02
CA GLY A 445 16.92 -0.79 -3.08
C GLY A 445 16.42 -1.00 -1.66
N GLY A 446 16.60 0.02 -0.80
CA GLY A 446 16.19 -0.01 0.60
C GLY A 446 14.67 0.06 0.77
N TRP A 447 13.95 -1.02 0.47
CA TRP A 447 12.48 -1.05 0.39
C TRP A 447 11.78 -1.42 1.71
N VAL A 448 12.51 -1.95 2.70
CA VAL A 448 11.95 -2.31 4.01
C VAL A 448 11.94 -1.05 4.88
N LEU A 449 10.73 -0.52 5.13
CA LEU A 449 10.50 0.74 5.86
C LEU A 449 9.67 0.53 7.13
N GLY A 450 9.12 -0.66 7.38
CA GLY A 450 8.05 -0.84 8.37
C GLY A 450 6.68 -0.33 7.89
N GLN A 451 6.45 -0.29 6.58
CA GLN A 451 5.27 0.31 5.96
C GLN A 451 3.98 -0.52 6.11
N LEU A 452 4.12 -1.84 6.20
CA LEU A 452 3.05 -2.84 6.31
C LEU A 452 3.57 -4.03 7.12
N GLY A 453 2.70 -4.98 7.45
CA GLY A 453 3.08 -6.22 8.11
C GLY A 453 3.89 -7.18 7.22
N GLY A 454 4.27 -8.33 7.80
CA GLY A 454 5.07 -9.34 7.10
C GLY A 454 6.48 -8.86 6.78
N ALA A 455 6.98 -9.17 5.58
CA ALA A 455 8.36 -8.87 5.17
C ALA A 455 8.71 -7.38 5.21
N SER A 456 7.72 -6.49 5.04
CA SER A 456 7.92 -5.03 5.08
C SER A 456 8.24 -4.47 6.47
N ALA A 457 7.99 -5.23 7.54
CA ALA A 457 8.32 -4.87 8.92
C ALA A 457 9.25 -5.87 9.60
N ALA A 458 9.68 -6.93 8.91
CA ALA A 458 10.59 -7.93 9.45
C ALA A 458 11.96 -7.30 9.73
N GLY A 459 12.49 -7.50 10.93
CA GLY A 459 13.78 -6.94 11.34
C GLY A 459 13.79 -5.45 11.66
N ILE A 460 12.66 -4.74 11.52
CA ILE A 460 12.55 -3.29 11.76
C ILE A 460 11.84 -3.02 13.10
N PRO A 461 12.53 -2.44 14.10
CA PRO A 461 11.89 -2.01 15.34
C PRO A 461 10.78 -0.99 15.10
N PHE A 462 9.74 -0.98 15.94
CA PHE A 462 8.67 0.02 15.84
C PHE A 462 9.09 1.35 16.48
N GLU A 463 10.17 1.93 15.95
CA GLU A 463 10.75 3.21 16.37
C GLU A 463 10.70 4.20 15.21
N ALA A 464 10.33 5.45 15.50
CA ALA A 464 10.06 6.44 14.45
C ALA A 464 11.28 6.80 13.58
N LYS A 465 12.51 6.45 13.98
CA LYS A 465 13.73 6.63 13.18
C LYS A 465 13.93 5.52 12.12
N GLU A 466 13.38 4.34 12.35
CA GLU A 466 13.61 3.12 11.56
C GLU A 466 12.33 2.65 10.85
N ASN A 467 11.16 3.07 11.34
CA ASN A 467 9.87 2.57 10.91
C ASN A 467 8.94 3.72 10.49
N VAL A 468 8.50 3.71 9.23
CA VAL A 468 7.66 4.76 8.64
C VAL A 468 6.27 4.83 9.28
N PHE A 469 5.72 3.69 9.73
CA PHE A 469 4.44 3.71 10.43
C PHE A 469 4.61 4.28 11.85
N ALA A 470 5.68 3.93 12.56
CA ALA A 470 6.01 4.56 13.84
C ALA A 470 6.29 6.07 13.69
N ALA A 471 6.93 6.49 12.60
CA ALA A 471 7.15 7.91 12.27
C ALA A 471 5.83 8.66 12.07
N LEU A 472 4.85 8.05 11.38
CA LEU A 472 3.51 8.64 11.24
C LEU A 472 2.80 8.79 12.60
N VAL A 473 2.94 7.80 13.49
CA VAL A 473 2.37 7.84 14.84
C VAL A 473 2.98 8.98 15.65
N GLU A 474 4.31 9.13 15.61
CA GLU A 474 5.02 10.23 16.25
C GLU A 474 4.57 11.59 15.71
N TRP A 475 4.40 11.73 14.38
CA TRP A 475 3.90 12.96 13.78
C TRP A 475 2.47 13.29 14.24
N ALA A 476 1.59 12.30 14.33
CA ALA A 476 0.20 12.48 14.73
C ALA A 476 0.00 12.79 16.22
N GLU A 477 0.92 12.32 17.07
CA GLU A 477 0.84 12.45 18.54
C GLU A 477 1.69 13.58 19.10
N ARG A 478 2.83 13.87 18.48
CA ARG A 478 3.84 14.84 18.97
C ARG A 478 4.08 16.00 18.01
N GLY A 479 3.57 15.93 16.78
CA GLY A 479 3.85 16.94 15.76
C GLY A 479 5.25 16.83 15.13
N GLU A 480 6.00 15.79 15.48
CA GLU A 480 7.38 15.56 15.01
C GLU A 480 7.36 14.73 13.72
N ALA A 481 7.56 15.41 12.59
CA ALA A 481 7.58 14.78 11.28
C ALA A 481 9.01 14.52 10.80
N ARG A 482 9.21 13.44 10.04
CA ARG A 482 10.52 13.06 9.50
C ARG A 482 10.80 13.75 8.17
N GLU A 483 12.01 14.25 7.97
CA GLU A 483 12.46 14.86 6.71
C GLU A 483 12.91 13.82 5.66
N SER A 484 13.26 12.62 6.12
CA SER A 484 13.61 11.46 5.30
C SER A 484 13.11 10.19 5.98
N ILE A 485 12.92 9.11 5.24
CA ILE A 485 12.64 7.79 5.82
C ILE A 485 13.78 6.82 5.54
N LEU A 486 14.27 6.15 6.58
CA LEU A 486 15.28 5.12 6.41
C LEU A 486 14.63 3.90 5.78
N GLY A 487 15.26 3.38 4.74
CA GLY A 487 14.89 2.11 4.14
C GLY A 487 16.08 1.17 4.09
N THR A 488 15.79 -0.08 4.40
CA THR A 488 16.80 -1.14 4.52
C THR A 488 16.59 -2.17 3.40
N LYS A 489 17.69 -2.62 2.82
CA LYS A 489 17.74 -3.81 1.97
C LYS A 489 18.50 -4.87 2.75
N TYR A 490 17.86 -6.01 2.99
CA TYR A 490 18.58 -7.17 3.53
C TYR A 490 19.19 -7.99 2.39
N VAL A 491 20.29 -8.68 2.69
CA VAL A 491 20.92 -9.63 1.77
C VAL A 491 19.87 -10.70 1.41
N ASN A 492 19.54 -10.82 0.12
CA ASN A 492 18.47 -11.69 -0.40
C ASN A 492 17.12 -11.52 0.32
N ASP A 493 16.82 -10.30 0.80
CA ASP A 493 15.60 -10.00 1.57
C ASP A 493 15.42 -10.87 2.83
N THR A 494 16.52 -11.38 3.38
CA THR A 494 16.55 -12.26 4.56
C THR A 494 17.24 -11.54 5.71
N VAL A 495 16.47 -11.26 6.78
CA VAL A 495 16.93 -10.47 7.94
C VAL A 495 18.18 -11.08 8.57
N GLU A 496 18.22 -12.41 8.69
CA GLU A 496 19.30 -13.17 9.33
C GLU A 496 20.62 -13.09 8.56
N LEU A 497 20.59 -12.75 7.26
CA LEU A 497 21.78 -12.58 6.43
C LEU A 497 22.38 -11.16 6.54
N GLY A 498 21.74 -10.28 7.30
CA GLY A 498 22.23 -8.93 7.57
C GLY A 498 21.82 -7.90 6.51
N VAL A 499 22.19 -6.65 6.80
CA VAL A 499 21.88 -5.48 5.97
C VAL A 499 22.85 -5.44 4.79
N GLN A 500 22.29 -5.33 3.57
CA GLN A 500 23.04 -5.15 2.33
C GLN A 500 23.28 -3.66 2.04
N LEU A 501 22.25 -2.82 2.20
CA LEU A 501 22.36 -1.36 2.10
C LEU A 501 21.24 -0.68 2.89
N GLU A 502 21.47 0.57 3.22
CA GLU A 502 20.45 1.47 3.76
C GLU A 502 20.45 2.81 3.02
N ARG A 503 19.27 3.39 2.85
CA ARG A 503 19.08 4.68 2.18
C ARG A 503 18.10 5.53 2.96
N ARG A 504 18.43 6.81 3.17
CA ARG A 504 17.46 7.81 3.64
C ARG A 504 16.72 8.35 2.42
N HIS A 505 15.50 7.86 2.20
CA HIS A 505 14.64 8.28 1.09
C HIS A 505 14.09 9.68 1.33
N CYS A 506 14.19 10.52 0.32
CA CYS A 506 13.89 11.95 0.43
C CYS A 506 12.40 12.26 0.32
N LYS A 507 12.00 13.29 1.06
CA LYS A 507 10.68 13.91 0.94
C LYS A 507 10.61 14.74 -0.34
N TRP A 508 9.56 14.53 -1.14
CA TRP A 508 9.26 15.34 -2.33
C TRP A 508 9.21 16.84 -2.00
N PRO A 509 9.77 17.72 -2.85
CA PRO A 509 10.33 17.46 -4.17
C PRO A 509 11.82 17.09 -4.17
N LEU A 510 12.43 16.89 -3.01
CA LEU A 510 13.87 16.60 -2.91
C LEU A 510 14.22 15.26 -3.59
N THR A 511 15.41 15.21 -4.16
CA THR A 511 16.06 14.03 -4.74
C THR A 511 17.19 13.57 -3.83
N ASN A 512 17.50 12.27 -3.85
CA ASN A 512 18.72 11.79 -3.22
C ASN A 512 19.89 12.01 -4.17
N LYS A 513 20.99 12.56 -3.66
CA LYS A 513 22.22 12.72 -4.43
C LYS A 513 23.39 12.07 -3.70
N TYR A 514 24.16 11.28 -4.42
CA TYR A 514 25.38 10.69 -3.89
C TYR A 514 26.47 11.75 -3.68
N ARG A 515 27.15 11.70 -2.53
CA ARG A 515 28.19 12.65 -2.10
C ARG A 515 29.59 12.05 -2.06
N GLY A 516 29.75 10.76 -2.32
CA GLY A 516 31.01 10.03 -2.18
C GLY A 516 31.01 9.12 -0.94
N GLY A 517 31.96 8.17 -0.90
CA GLY A 517 32.07 7.18 0.17
C GLY A 517 31.59 5.80 -0.25
N ASP A 518 30.97 5.08 0.68
CA ASP A 518 30.33 3.79 0.40
C ASP A 518 28.85 4.02 0.08
N ALA A 519 28.45 3.77 -1.17
CA ALA A 519 27.10 4.01 -1.63
C ALA A 519 26.03 3.16 -0.91
N SER A 520 26.42 2.08 -0.20
CA SER A 520 25.51 1.28 0.62
C SER A 520 25.11 1.94 1.93
N LEU A 521 25.82 3.00 2.35
CA LEU A 521 25.61 3.68 3.62
C LEU A 521 24.76 4.95 3.49
N PRO A 522 23.82 5.24 4.43
CA PRO A 522 22.96 6.42 4.38
C PRO A 522 23.68 7.78 4.43
N GLU A 523 24.87 7.87 5.03
CA GLU A 523 25.67 9.09 5.16
C GLU A 523 26.35 9.51 3.86
N SER A 524 26.47 8.61 2.89
CA SER A 524 27.05 8.91 1.57
C SER A 524 26.06 9.65 0.65
N TRP A 525 24.86 9.95 1.14
CA TRP A 525 23.75 10.50 0.37
C TRP A 525 23.13 11.70 1.07
N GLU A 526 22.65 12.65 0.29
CA GLU A 526 22.01 13.86 0.78
C GLU A 526 20.74 14.19 -0.02
N CYS A 527 19.69 14.61 0.69
CA CYS A 527 18.49 15.12 0.05
C CYS A 527 18.71 16.55 -0.44
N MET A 528 18.58 16.75 -1.75
CA MET A 528 18.80 18.03 -2.42
C MET A 528 17.58 18.45 -3.25
N GLN A 529 17.50 19.74 -3.56
CA GLN A 529 16.59 20.19 -4.61
C GLN A 529 17.04 19.60 -5.95
N PRO A 530 16.11 19.23 -6.86
CA PRO A 530 16.46 18.85 -8.22
C PRO A 530 17.26 19.98 -8.89
N GLU A 531 18.33 19.63 -9.63
CA GLU A 531 19.02 20.61 -10.47
C GLU A 531 18.09 21.04 -11.61
N CYS A 532 17.91 22.35 -11.78
CA CYS A 532 17.02 22.94 -12.80
C CYS A 532 17.58 22.83 -14.21
#